data_AF-A0A9J6D531-F1
#
_entry.id   AF-A0A9J6D531-F1
#
_cell.length_a   1.000
_cell.length_b   1.000
_cell.length_c   1.000
_cell.angle_alpha   90.00
_cell.angle_beta   90.00
_cell.angle_gamma   90.00
#
_symmetry.space_group_name_H-M   'P 1'
#
loop_
_entity.id
_entity.type
_entity.pdbx_description
1 polymer ?
#
loop_
_entity_poly.entity_id
_entity_poly.type
_entity_poly.pdbx_seq_one_letter_code
_entity_poly.pdbx_strand_id
1 'polypeptide(L)'
;MWTSRSNQSYISLTCHYLTSNFEMTSFALENQSVTESHTACNILEHLQAVMDNWELPLQKVPVYVVTDNARNFRVALRGIFCVPMQCKAHTPQLAIEDVKEETAGVPAILKKCRPIVGHYKHSAQTAARLKDCQQRIEL
;
A
#
# COMPACT_ATOMS: atom_id res chain seq x y z
N MET A 1 1.21 4.99 0.76
CA MET A 1 0.50 5.69 -0.35
C MET A 1 -0.09 4.63 -1.26
N TRP A 2 -1.18 4.89 -1.96
CA TRP A 2 -1.78 3.90 -2.84
C TRP A 2 -2.42 4.55 -4.06
N THR A 3 -2.57 3.77 -5.12
CA THR A 3 -3.23 4.22 -6.36
C THR A 3 -4.53 3.44 -6.52
N SER A 4 -5.62 4.16 -6.73
CA SER A 4 -6.94 3.58 -6.95
C SER A 4 -7.02 2.88 -8.31
N ARG A 5 -8.11 2.12 -8.50
CA ARG A 5 -8.42 1.51 -9.81
C ARG A 5 -8.73 2.55 -10.90
N SER A 6 -9.13 3.76 -10.52
CA SER A 6 -9.31 4.91 -11.42
C SER A 6 -8.00 5.66 -11.71
N ASN A 7 -6.85 5.11 -11.31
CA ASN A 7 -5.52 5.69 -11.49
C ASN A 7 -5.35 7.04 -10.76
N GLN A 8 -6.00 7.18 -9.59
CA GLN A 8 -5.85 8.34 -8.71
C GLN A 8 -4.97 7.95 -7.54
N SER A 9 -3.96 8.76 -7.23
CA SER A 9 -3.08 8.53 -6.09
C SER A 9 -3.67 9.11 -4.82
N TYR A 10 -3.46 8.41 -3.70
CA TYR A 10 -3.92 8.81 -2.38
C TYR A 10 -2.82 8.63 -1.36
N ILE A 11 -2.75 9.58 -0.43
CA ILE A 11 -2.01 9.45 0.81
C ILE A 11 -3.01 9.31 1.95
N SER A 12 -2.79 8.32 2.80
CA SER A 12 -3.66 8.04 3.93
C SER A 12 -2.79 7.93 5.18
N LEU A 13 -3.26 8.52 6.27
CA LEU A 13 -2.61 8.43 7.58
C LEU A 13 -3.61 7.86 8.57
N THR A 14 -3.23 6.74 9.19
CA THR A 14 -4.01 6.11 10.26
C THR A 14 -3.19 6.14 11.54
N CYS A 15 -3.75 6.73 12.59
CA CYS A 15 -3.16 6.71 13.92
C CYS A 15 -3.60 5.46 14.66
N HIS A 16 -2.67 4.82 15.35
CA HIS A 16 -2.91 3.67 16.23
C HIS A 16 -2.38 3.99 17.62
N TYR A 17 -3.16 3.69 18.66
CA TYR A 17 -2.73 3.85 20.04
C TYR A 17 -3.37 2.80 20.95
N LEU A 18 -2.82 2.66 22.17
CA LEU A 18 -3.37 1.82 23.22
C LEU A 18 -4.15 2.67 24.22
N THR A 19 -5.36 2.24 24.58
CA THR A 19 -6.12 2.85 25.66
C THR A 19 -5.49 2.54 27.02
N SER A 20 -6.01 3.17 28.09
CA SER A 20 -5.62 2.85 29.47
C SER A 20 -5.87 1.38 29.85
N ASN A 21 -6.76 0.69 29.13
CA ASN A 21 -7.09 -0.71 29.34
C ASN A 21 -6.26 -1.65 28.45
N PHE A 22 -5.21 -1.15 27.79
CA PHE A 22 -4.38 -1.88 26.83
C PHE A 22 -5.13 -2.39 25.60
N GLU A 23 -6.20 -1.70 25.21
CA GLU A 23 -6.95 -2.03 23.99
C GLU A 23 -6.40 -1.22 22.82
N MET A 24 -6.15 -1.89 21.70
CA MET A 24 -5.69 -1.22 20.48
C MET A 24 -6.85 -0.50 19.81
N THR A 25 -6.67 0.79 19.56
CA THR A 25 -7.63 1.63 18.82
C THR A 25 -6.95 2.28 17.63
N SER A 26 -7.71 2.53 16.57
CA SER A 26 -7.22 3.18 15.35
C SER A 26 -8.18 4.24 14.83
N PHE A 27 -7.64 5.34 14.32
CA PHE A 27 -8.40 6.42 13.67
C PHE A 27 -7.78 6.76 12.32
N ALA A 28 -8.59 6.79 11.27
CA ALA A 28 -8.18 7.36 9.99
C ALA A 28 -8.14 8.88 10.14
N LEU A 29 -6.93 9.43 10.21
CA LEU A 29 -6.71 10.87 10.37
C LEU A 29 -6.80 11.61 9.04
N GLU A 30 -6.37 10.96 7.95
CA GLU A 30 -6.34 11.56 6.62
C GLU A 30 -6.52 10.50 5.53
N ASN A 31 -7.19 10.89 4.44
CA ASN A 31 -7.23 10.16 3.19
C ASN A 31 -7.44 11.14 2.03
N GLN A 32 -6.35 11.74 1.58
CA GLN A 32 -6.37 12.79 0.56
C GLN A 32 -5.91 12.26 -0.79
N SER A 33 -6.60 12.66 -1.86
CA SER A 33 -6.10 12.47 -3.23
C SER A 33 -4.90 13.39 -3.48
N VAL A 34 -3.82 12.84 -4.02
CA VAL A 34 -2.60 13.56 -4.34
C VAL A 34 -2.45 13.60 -5.86
N THR A 35 -2.39 14.81 -6.41
CA THR A 35 -2.11 15.05 -7.85
C THR A 35 -0.67 15.51 -8.08
N GLU A 36 0.01 15.93 -7.02
CA GLU A 36 1.38 16.39 -7.06
C GLU A 36 2.38 15.25 -7.23
N SER A 37 3.61 15.59 -7.64
CA SER A 37 4.70 14.64 -7.67
C SER A 37 4.98 14.09 -6.27
N HIS A 38 5.11 12.77 -6.15
CA HIS A 38 5.37 12.07 -4.88
C HIS A 38 6.83 12.24 -4.39
N THR A 39 7.34 13.46 -4.39
CA THR A 39 8.68 13.78 -3.86
C THR A 39 8.70 13.63 -2.34
N ALA A 40 9.89 13.50 -1.77
CA ALA A 40 10.05 13.49 -0.33
C ALA A 40 9.62 14.81 0.33
N CYS A 41 9.73 15.94 -0.38
CA CYS A 41 9.35 17.26 0.13
C CYS A 41 7.83 17.36 0.30
N ASN A 42 7.07 17.07 -0.76
CA ASN A 42 5.61 17.13 -0.73
C ASN A 42 5.03 16.13 0.29
N ILE A 43 5.62 14.94 0.42
CA ILE A 43 5.22 13.96 1.44
C ILE A 43 5.49 14.51 2.85
N LEU A 44 6.65 15.12 3.08
CA LEU A 44 6.98 15.71 4.38
C LEU A 44 5.99 16.83 4.75
N GLU A 45 5.78 17.78 3.84
CA GLU A 45 4.85 18.91 4.03
C GLU A 45 3.43 18.42 4.34
N HIS A 46 2.93 17.45 3.56
CA HIS A 46 1.62 16.88 3.78
C HIS A 46 1.52 16.16 5.13
N LEU A 47 2.51 15.33 5.49
CA LEU A 47 2.52 14.63 6.78
C LEU A 47 2.57 15.62 7.95
N GLN A 48 3.41 16.66 7.87
CA GLN A 48 3.49 17.71 8.89
C GLN A 48 2.14 18.43 9.04
N ALA A 49 1.53 18.86 7.94
CA ALA A 49 0.23 19.51 7.97
C ALA A 49 -0.86 18.66 8.66
N VAL A 50 -0.93 17.36 8.34
CA VAL A 50 -1.89 16.46 9.01
C VAL A 50 -1.55 16.29 10.48
N MET A 51 -0.28 16.07 10.83
CA MET A 51 0.14 15.87 12.22
C MET A 51 -0.10 17.13 13.08
N ASP A 52 0.12 18.32 12.51
CA ASP A 52 -0.12 19.60 13.16
C ASP A 52 -1.63 19.87 13.32
N ASN A 53 -2.44 19.59 12.29
CA ASN A 53 -3.91 19.73 12.34
C ASN A 53 -4.55 18.87 13.43
N TRP A 54 -3.98 17.69 13.69
CA TRP A 54 -4.42 16.77 14.75
C TRP A 54 -3.67 16.96 16.08
N GLU A 55 -2.80 17.97 16.17
CA GLU A 55 -1.98 18.28 17.34
C GLU A 55 -1.24 17.05 17.91
N LEU A 56 -0.70 16.22 17.02
CA LEU A 56 -0.05 14.98 17.45
C LEU A 56 1.17 15.31 18.33
N PRO A 57 1.33 14.65 19.49
CA PRO A 57 2.34 15.00 20.48
C PRO A 57 3.73 14.44 20.12
N LEU A 58 4.20 14.68 18.89
CA LEU A 58 5.41 14.08 18.30
C LEU A 58 6.62 14.18 19.23
N GLN A 59 6.83 15.33 19.88
CA GLN A 59 7.98 15.57 20.76
C GLN A 59 7.79 15.11 22.21
N LYS A 60 6.55 14.81 22.63
CA LYS A 60 6.23 14.47 24.03
C LYS A 60 6.28 12.96 24.27
N VAL A 61 5.99 12.16 23.24
CA VAL A 61 5.95 10.69 23.32
C VAL A 61 6.64 10.08 22.10
N PRO A 62 7.21 8.87 22.20
CA PRO A 62 7.73 8.17 21.03
C PRO A 62 6.59 7.87 20.04
N VAL A 63 6.70 8.42 18.83
CA VAL A 63 5.78 8.16 17.72
C VAL A 63 6.46 7.27 16.70
N TYR A 64 5.83 6.14 16.36
CA TYR A 64 6.32 5.19 15.36
C TYR A 64 5.51 5.35 14.08
N VAL A 65 6.19 5.57 12.95
CA VAL A 65 5.52 5.77 11.66
C VAL A 65 5.86 4.60 10.73
N VAL A 66 4.85 3.81 10.39
CA VAL A 66 5.01 2.62 9.53
C VAL A 66 4.68 2.97 8.07
N THR A 67 5.59 2.67 7.14
CA THR A 67 5.41 2.94 5.69
C THR A 67 5.80 1.75 4.82
N ASP A 68 5.38 1.74 3.56
CA ASP A 68 5.60 0.69 2.55
C ASP A 68 7.05 0.60 2.00
N ASN A 69 8.06 1.00 2.77
CA ASN A 69 9.48 1.01 2.40
C ASN A 69 9.87 1.93 1.22
N ALA A 70 8.92 2.69 0.67
CA ALA A 70 9.18 3.59 -0.44
C ALA A 70 10.28 4.61 -0.09
N ARG A 71 11.20 4.85 -1.03
CA ARG A 71 12.40 5.67 -0.81
C ARG A 71 12.04 7.11 -0.43
N ASN A 72 11.05 7.68 -1.10
CA ASN A 72 10.54 9.03 -0.85
C ASN A 72 10.00 9.20 0.58
N PHE A 73 9.22 8.24 1.11
CA PHE A 73 8.79 8.24 2.51
C PHE A 73 9.98 8.16 3.47
N ARG A 74 10.96 7.29 3.21
CA ARG A 74 12.16 7.20 4.07
C ARG A 74 12.96 8.50 4.14
N VAL A 75 12.98 9.28 3.07
CA VAL A 75 13.64 10.61 3.07
C VAL A 75 12.76 11.63 3.79
N ALA A 76 11.46 11.65 3.53
CA ALA A 76 10.51 12.57 4.15
C ALA A 76 10.51 12.44 5.69
N LEU A 77 10.43 11.21 6.21
CA LEU A 77 10.36 10.96 7.66
C LEU A 77 11.59 11.44 8.45
N ARG A 78 12.72 11.75 7.79
CA ARG A 78 13.88 12.36 8.46
C ARG A 78 13.58 13.78 8.97
N GLY A 79 12.58 14.45 8.40
CA GLY A 79 12.11 15.77 8.83
C GLY A 79 11.05 15.73 9.92
N ILE A 80 10.68 14.55 10.43
CA ILE A 80 9.62 14.37 11.44
C ILE A 80 10.24 13.75 12.69
N PHE A 81 9.90 14.26 13.88
CA PHE A 81 10.31 13.66 15.14
C PHE A 81 9.52 12.36 15.37
N CYS A 82 10.03 11.27 14.79
CA CYS A 82 9.41 9.95 14.85
C CYS A 82 10.46 8.84 14.67
N VAL A 83 10.06 7.60 14.99
CA VAL A 83 10.81 6.39 14.69
C VAL A 83 10.24 5.78 13.41
N PRO A 84 10.96 5.86 12.27
CA PRO A 84 10.48 5.30 11.01
C PRO A 84 10.55 3.77 11.06
N MET A 85 9.45 3.12 10.72
CA MET A 85 9.28 1.67 10.71
C MET A 85 8.89 1.20 9.31
N GLN A 86 9.44 0.04 8.95
CA GLN A 86 9.17 -0.61 7.69
C GLN A 86 7.92 -1.48 7.79
N CYS A 87 7.07 -1.46 6.77
CA CYS A 87 5.90 -2.33 6.71
C CYS A 87 6.35 -3.79 6.64
N LYS A 88 6.02 -4.53 7.71
CA LYS A 88 6.34 -5.96 7.82
C LYS A 88 5.54 -6.83 6.85
N ALA A 89 4.42 -6.37 6.30
CA ALA A 89 3.72 -7.09 5.24
C ALA A 89 4.38 -6.87 3.87
N HIS A 90 4.86 -5.66 3.60
CA HIS A 90 5.49 -5.34 2.32
C HIS A 90 6.88 -5.97 2.19
N THR A 91 7.60 -6.15 3.30
CA THR A 91 8.96 -6.72 3.28
C THR A 91 8.99 -8.18 2.76
N PRO A 92 8.16 -9.12 3.26
CA PRO A 92 8.01 -10.45 2.66
C PRO A 92 7.47 -10.42 1.24
N GLN A 93 6.57 -9.49 0.91
CA GLN A 93 6.05 -9.36 -0.45
C GLN A 93 7.18 -9.06 -1.45
N LEU A 94 8.12 -8.17 -1.10
CA LEU A 94 9.31 -7.90 -1.92
C LEU A 94 10.16 -9.16 -2.09
N ALA A 95 10.41 -9.90 -1.01
CA ALA A 95 11.18 -11.15 -1.09
C ALA A 95 10.49 -12.20 -1.99
N ILE A 96 9.16 -12.32 -1.93
CA ILE A 96 8.38 -13.19 -2.82
C ILE A 96 8.51 -12.74 -4.27
N GLU A 97 8.48 -11.42 -4.52
CA GLU A 97 8.65 -10.87 -5.86
C GLU A 97 10.04 -11.13 -6.42
N ASP A 98 11.09 -10.98 -5.61
CA ASP A 98 12.47 -11.30 -5.97
C ASP A 98 12.60 -12.79 -6.32
N VAL A 99 12.15 -13.67 -5.44
CA VAL A 99 12.18 -15.14 -5.67
C VAL A 99 11.40 -15.52 -6.92
N LYS A 100 10.24 -14.90 -7.17
CA LYS A 100 9.43 -15.15 -8.37
C LYS A 100 10.18 -14.81 -9.66
N GLU A 101 10.99 -13.75 -9.68
CA GLU A 101 11.79 -13.37 -10.84
C GLU A 101 13.06 -14.23 -10.99
N GLU A 102 13.68 -14.63 -9.87
CA GLU A 102 14.92 -15.42 -9.86
C GLU A 102 14.70 -16.93 -10.04
N THR A 103 13.52 -17.44 -9.73
CA THR A 103 13.22 -18.88 -9.86
C THR A 103 13.09 -19.26 -11.33
N ALA A 104 14.02 -20.09 -11.80
CA ALA A 104 14.04 -20.59 -13.17
C ALA A 104 12.68 -21.21 -13.56
N GLY A 105 12.16 -20.80 -14.72
CA GLY A 105 10.89 -21.28 -15.26
C GLY A 105 9.64 -20.54 -14.76
N VAL A 106 9.64 -19.96 -13.55
CA VAL A 106 8.48 -19.23 -13.01
C VAL A 106 8.12 -18.00 -13.88
N PRO A 107 9.06 -17.11 -14.26
CA PRO A 107 8.74 -15.98 -15.14
C PRO A 107 8.18 -16.43 -16.50
N ALA A 108 8.68 -17.54 -17.04
CA ALA A 108 8.23 -18.06 -18.33
C ALA A 108 6.80 -18.60 -18.27
N ILE A 109 6.42 -19.30 -17.20
CA ILE A 109 5.04 -19.74 -16.96
C ILE A 109 4.12 -18.54 -16.78
N LEU A 110 4.50 -17.58 -15.92
CA LEU A 110 3.71 -16.37 -15.70
C LEU A 110 3.50 -15.58 -16.99
N LYS A 111 4.51 -15.48 -17.86
CA LYS A 111 4.41 -14.84 -19.17
C LYS A 111 3.35 -15.51 -20.07
N LYS A 112 3.16 -16.82 -19.99
CA LYS A 112 2.11 -17.55 -20.73
C LYS A 112 0.73 -17.43 -20.07
N CYS A 113 0.66 -17.42 -18.74
CA CYS A 113 -0.60 -17.31 -18.00
C CYS A 113 -1.22 -15.90 -18.09
N ARG A 114 -0.41 -14.83 -18.08
CA ARG A 114 -0.88 -13.44 -18.11
C ARG A 114 -1.84 -13.13 -19.28
N PRO A 115 -1.55 -13.50 -20.55
CA PRO A 115 -2.49 -13.33 -21.65
C PRO A 115 -3.82 -14.07 -21.47
N ILE A 116 -3.79 -15.29 -20.92
CA ILE A 116 -5.01 -16.08 -20.66
C ILE A 116 -5.89 -15.34 -19.65
N VAL A 117 -5.32 -14.92 -18.52
CA VAL A 117 -6.04 -14.14 -17.51
C VAL A 117 -6.53 -12.81 -18.08
N GLY A 118 -5.71 -12.14 -18.88
CA GLY A 118 -6.06 -10.90 -19.57
C GLY A 118 -7.31 -11.08 -20.45
N HIS A 119 -7.35 -12.11 -21.29
CA HIS A 119 -8.49 -12.41 -22.16
C HIS A 119 -9.81 -12.45 -21.40
N TYR A 120 -9.85 -13.12 -20.26
CA TYR A 120 -11.07 -13.25 -19.46
C TYR A 120 -11.37 -12.02 -18.59
N LYS A 121 -10.37 -11.23 -18.19
CA LYS A 121 -10.57 -10.01 -17.39
C LYS A 121 -11.06 -8.80 -18.18
N HIS A 122 -10.74 -8.71 -19.48
CA HIS A 122 -11.02 -7.51 -20.27
C HIS A 122 -12.46 -7.40 -20.79
N SER A 123 -13.22 -8.50 -20.87
CA SER A 123 -14.61 -8.49 -21.37
C SER A 123 -15.56 -9.24 -20.43
N ALA A 124 -16.69 -8.58 -20.14
CA ALA A 124 -17.77 -9.18 -19.36
C ALA A 124 -18.34 -10.44 -20.05
N GLN A 125 -18.37 -10.46 -21.39
CA GLN A 125 -18.87 -11.59 -22.16
C GLN A 125 -17.94 -12.81 -22.03
N THR A 126 -16.63 -12.61 -22.16
CA THR A 126 -15.66 -13.71 -22.00
C THR A 126 -15.62 -14.22 -20.57
N ALA A 127 -15.72 -13.32 -19.58
CA ALA A 127 -15.84 -13.69 -18.17
C ALA A 127 -17.10 -14.53 -17.88
N ALA A 128 -18.25 -14.13 -18.44
CA ALA A 128 -19.49 -14.90 -18.33
C ALA A 128 -19.34 -16.30 -18.94
N ARG A 129 -18.79 -16.38 -20.16
CA ARG A 129 -18.52 -17.67 -20.82
C ARG A 129 -17.60 -18.58 -20.00
N LEU A 130 -16.57 -18.02 -19.36
CA LEU A 130 -15.69 -18.80 -18.48
C LEU A 130 -16.48 -19.39 -17.31
N LYS A 131 -17.32 -18.57 -16.67
CA LYS A 131 -18.16 -19.00 -15.54
C LYS A 131 -19.14 -20.11 -15.96
N ASP A 132 -19.77 -19.98 -17.12
CA ASP A 132 -20.66 -21.02 -17.66
C ASP A 132 -19.91 -22.34 -17.91
N CYS A 133 -18.69 -22.25 -18.46
CA CYS A 133 -17.84 -23.42 -18.65
C CYS A 133 -17.44 -24.07 -17.33
N GLN A 134 -17.07 -23.29 -16.31
CA GLN A 134 -16.72 -23.79 -14.97
C GLN A 134 -17.88 -24.55 -14.32
N GLN A 135 -19.09 -23.99 -14.37
CA GLN A 135 -20.31 -24.64 -13.87
C GLN A 135 -20.60 -25.98 -14.57
N ARG A 136 -20.34 -26.08 -15.88
CA ARG A 136 -20.56 -27.33 -16.65
C ARG A 136 -19.58 -28.45 -16.31
N ILE A 137 -18.43 -28.13 -15.72
CA ILE A 137 -17.38 -29.09 -15.35
C ILE A 137 -17.22 -29.24 -13.83
N GLU A 138 -18.20 -28.76 -13.05
CA GLU A 138 -18.25 -28.85 -11.58
C GLU A 138 -17.04 -28.20 -10.86
N LEU A 139 -16.53 -27.09 -11.42
CA LEU A 139 -15.54 -26.19 -10.80
C LEU A 139 -16.19 -24.89 -10.33
#